data_AF-A0A200QBK7-F1
#
_entry.id   AF-A0A200QBK7-F1
#
_cell.length_a   1.000
_cell.length_b   1.000
_cell.length_c   1.000
_cell.angle_alpha   90.00
_cell.angle_beta   90.00
_cell.angle_gamma   90.00
#
_symmetry.space_group_name_H-M   'P 1'
#
loop_
_entity.id
_entity.type
_entity.pdbx_description
1 polymer ?
#
loop_
_entity_poly.entity_id
_entity_poly.type
_entity_poly.pdbx_seq_one_letter_code
_entity_poly.pdbx_strand_id
1 'polypeptide(L)'
;MSVVRGCIKTTKGPWKVIRKKKDGSFVSSQRNPTSVEREKNKQRERNRRLVAKKIFMGLRSYGNYELPKHADNNDVLKALCDEAGWHVEDDGTIYRKVIVFKLIIYY
;
A
#
# COMPACT_ATOMS: atom_id res chain seq x y z
N MET A 1 3.26 -32.28 -12.40
CA MET A 1 2.69 -30.91 -12.55
C MET A 1 3.07 -30.08 -11.33
N SER A 2 3.87 -29.03 -11.51
CA SER A 2 4.40 -28.20 -10.43
C SER A 2 3.29 -27.38 -9.76
N VAL A 3 3.23 -27.43 -8.43
CA VAL A 3 2.28 -26.66 -7.64
C VAL A 3 2.74 -25.20 -7.60
N VAL A 4 2.12 -24.35 -8.42
CA VAL A 4 2.42 -22.92 -8.47
C VAL A 4 1.83 -22.26 -7.22
N ARG A 5 2.68 -21.76 -6.32
CA ARG A 5 2.23 -20.76 -5.33
C ARG A 5 1.82 -19.53 -6.11
N GLY A 6 0.66 -18.96 -5.83
CA GLY A 6 0.36 -17.69 -6.48
C GLY A 6 -0.93 -17.06 -6.00
N CYS A 7 -1.23 -15.96 -6.66
CA CYS A 7 -2.30 -15.07 -6.30
C CYS A 7 -3.52 -15.34 -7.18
N ILE A 8 -4.72 -15.22 -6.62
CA ILE A 8 -5.99 -15.23 -7.36
C ILE A 8 -5.97 -14.28 -8.59
N LYS A 9 -5.07 -13.27 -8.58
CA LYS A 9 -4.81 -12.33 -9.66
C LYS A 9 -4.11 -12.95 -10.89
N THR A 10 -3.13 -13.84 -10.71
CA THR A 10 -2.16 -14.19 -11.76
C THR A 10 -2.24 -15.62 -12.29
N THR A 11 -2.86 -16.57 -11.58
CA THR A 11 -3.01 -17.93 -12.15
C THR A 11 -4.41 -18.52 -12.01
N LYS A 12 -4.69 -19.47 -12.91
CA LYS A 12 -5.86 -20.35 -12.93
C LYS A 12 -5.33 -21.76 -12.70
N GLY A 13 -5.29 -22.21 -11.46
CA GLY A 13 -4.83 -23.56 -11.13
C GLY A 13 -5.16 -23.96 -9.70
N PRO A 14 -4.96 -25.25 -9.37
CA PRO A 14 -5.19 -25.78 -8.04
C PRO A 14 -4.14 -25.22 -7.08
N TRP A 15 -4.52 -24.20 -6.32
CA TRP A 15 -3.71 -23.63 -5.26
C TRP A 15 -3.57 -24.66 -4.14
N LYS A 16 -2.33 -24.94 -3.71
CA LYS A 16 -2.10 -25.70 -2.48
C LYS A 16 -2.35 -24.80 -1.28
N VAL A 17 -3.49 -25.01 -0.63
CA VAL A 17 -3.85 -24.35 0.62
C VAL A 17 -3.42 -25.25 1.77
N ILE A 18 -2.58 -24.75 2.66
CA ILE A 18 -2.18 -25.45 3.89
C ILE A 18 -2.97 -24.85 5.04
N ARG A 19 -3.63 -25.69 5.84
CA ARG A 19 -4.36 -25.29 7.04
C ARG A 19 -3.79 -26.02 8.24
N LYS A 20 -3.59 -25.29 9.35
CA LYS A 20 -3.22 -25.87 10.63
C LYS A 20 -4.47 -26.37 11.35
N LYS A 21 -4.46 -27.62 11.80
CA LYS A 21 -5.51 -28.23 12.63
C LYS A 21 -5.29 -27.89 14.11
N LYS A 22 -6.32 -28.12 14.93
CA LYS A 22 -6.27 -27.87 16.39
C LYS A 22 -5.21 -28.72 17.10
N ASP A 23 -4.92 -29.90 16.58
CA ASP A 23 -3.87 -30.82 17.04
C ASP A 23 -2.45 -30.38 16.67
N GLY A 24 -2.29 -29.26 15.96
CA GLY A 24 -1.01 -28.75 15.49
C GLY A 24 -0.53 -29.34 14.16
N SER A 25 -1.21 -30.36 13.61
CA SER A 25 -0.88 -30.95 12.31
C SER A 25 -1.30 -30.05 11.13
N PHE A 26 -0.66 -30.22 9.98
CA PHE A 26 -0.96 -29.45 8.77
C PHE A 26 -1.66 -30.33 7.72
N VAL A 27 -2.75 -29.83 7.14
CA VAL A 27 -3.42 -30.47 6.01
C VAL A 27 -3.30 -29.58 4.78
N SER A 28 -2.85 -30.16 3.67
CA SER A 28 -2.84 -29.49 2.37
C SER A 28 -4.01 -29.95 1.49
N SER A 29 -4.71 -28.99 0.88
CA SER A 29 -5.78 -29.24 -0.10
C SER A 29 -5.53 -28.42 -1.36
N GLN A 30 -5.94 -28.94 -2.51
CA GLN A 30 -5.92 -28.23 -3.78
C GLN A 30 -7.24 -27.48 -3.96
N ARG A 31 -7.18 -26.16 -4.21
CA ARG A 31 -8.35 -25.30 -4.39
C ARG A 31 -8.30 -24.58 -5.72
N ASN A 32 -9.41 -24.60 -6.46
CA ASN A 32 -9.62 -23.75 -7.62
C ASN A 32 -10.55 -22.58 -7.24
N PRO A 33 -10.15 -21.30 -7.39
CA PRO A 33 -11.03 -20.19 -7.06
C PRO A 33 -12.16 -20.10 -8.08
N THR A 34 -13.37 -19.87 -7.61
CA THR A 34 -14.54 -19.73 -8.47
C THR A 34 -14.52 -18.41 -9.22
N SER A 35 -15.32 -18.30 -10.28
CA SER A 35 -15.55 -17.05 -11.01
C SER A 35 -16.06 -15.94 -10.08
N VAL A 36 -16.97 -16.28 -9.17
CA VAL A 36 -17.54 -15.35 -8.17
C VAL A 36 -16.47 -14.81 -7.23
N GLU A 37 -15.57 -15.68 -6.73
CA GLU A 37 -14.47 -15.26 -5.85
C GLU A 37 -13.51 -14.29 -6.55
N ARG A 38 -13.24 -14.54 -7.84
CA ARG A 38 -12.41 -13.65 -8.66
C ARG A 38 -13.05 -12.29 -8.86
N GLU A 39 -14.34 -12.26 -9.17
CA GLU A 39 -15.06 -10.99 -9.35
C GLU A 39 -15.15 -10.21 -8.05
N LYS A 40 -15.40 -10.87 -6.91
CA LYS A 40 -15.33 -10.22 -5.59
C LYS A 40 -13.95 -9.64 -5.30
N ASN A 41 -12.87 -10.34 -5.65
CA ASN A 41 -11.51 -9.82 -5.49
C ASN A 41 -11.25 -8.60 -6.41
N LYS A 42 -11.74 -8.64 -7.64
CA LYS A 42 -11.66 -7.52 -8.60
C LYS A 42 -12.41 -6.29 -8.08
N GLN A 43 -13.62 -6.48 -7.57
CA GLN A 43 -14.41 -5.40 -6.97
C GLN A 43 -13.74 -4.83 -5.71
N ARG A 44 -13.16 -5.69 -4.86
CA ARG A 44 -12.39 -5.24 -3.68
C ARG A 44 -11.20 -4.38 -4.09
N GLU A 45 -10.43 -4.82 -5.09
CA GLU A 45 -9.27 -4.07 -5.57
C GLU A 45 -9.69 -2.75 -6.24
N ARG A 46 -10.78 -2.74 -7.00
CA ARG A 46 -11.36 -1.51 -7.56
C ARG A 46 -11.77 -0.53 -6.45
N ASN A 47 -12.49 -1.01 -5.44
CA ASN A 47 -12.90 -0.18 -4.30
C ASN A 47 -11.68 0.38 -3.54
N ARG A 48 -10.67 -0.46 -3.27
CA ARG A 48 -9.42 -0.04 -2.62
C ARG A 48 -8.73 1.09 -3.40
N ARG A 49 -8.64 0.95 -4.73
CA ARG A 49 -8.07 1.98 -5.62
C ARG A 49 -8.92 3.24 -5.68
N LEU A 50 -10.25 3.12 -5.69
CA LEU A 50 -11.15 4.28 -5.68
C LEU A 50 -11.01 5.08 -4.38
N VAL A 51 -10.89 4.41 -3.24
CA VAL A 51 -10.66 5.08 -1.95
C VAL A 51 -9.32 5.82 -1.97
N ALA A 52 -8.23 5.17 -2.40
CA ALA A 52 -6.93 5.83 -2.53
C ALA A 52 -7.01 7.06 -3.45
N LYS A 53 -7.69 6.95 -4.60
CA LYS A 53 -7.90 8.08 -5.52
C LYS A 53 -8.62 9.24 -4.84
N LYS A 54 -9.68 8.97 -4.08
CA LYS A 54 -10.42 10.02 -3.34
C LYS A 54 -9.55 10.70 -2.29
N ILE A 55 -8.72 9.94 -1.57
CA ILE A 55 -7.77 10.49 -0.58
C ILE A 55 -6.78 11.44 -1.25
N PHE A 56 -6.10 10.99 -2.32
CA PHE A 56 -5.13 11.84 -3.03
C PHE A 56 -5.78 13.08 -3.67
N MET A 57 -7.01 12.95 -4.17
CA MET A 57 -7.76 14.11 -4.65
C MET A 57 -8.04 15.12 -3.53
N GLY A 58 -8.47 14.66 -2.36
CA GLY A 58 -8.70 15.53 -1.19
C GLY A 58 -7.43 16.24 -0.74
N LEU A 59 -6.32 15.51 -0.62
CA LEU A 59 -5.02 16.08 -0.24
C LEU A 59 -4.55 17.15 -1.23
N ARG A 60 -4.75 16.96 -2.53
CA ARG A 60 -4.39 17.97 -3.54
C ARG A 60 -5.26 19.22 -3.45
N SER A 61 -6.56 19.06 -3.21
CA SER A 61 -7.49 20.19 -3.15
C SER A 61 -7.36 20.99 -1.87
N TYR A 62 -7.04 20.34 -0.74
CA TYR A 62 -7.15 20.95 0.60
C TYR A 62 -5.85 20.97 1.40
N GLY A 63 -4.80 20.27 0.98
CA GLY A 63 -3.52 20.17 1.71
C GLY A 63 -2.62 21.39 1.56
N ASN A 64 -2.94 22.33 0.67
CA ASN A 64 -2.19 23.57 0.44
C ASN A 64 -0.66 23.37 0.25
N TYR A 65 -0.29 22.24 -0.36
CA TYR A 65 1.09 21.87 -0.65
C TYR A 65 1.63 22.64 -1.85
N GLU A 66 2.88 23.10 -1.77
CA GLU A 66 3.62 23.71 -2.88
C GLU A 66 4.12 22.65 -3.87
N LEU A 67 3.18 22.08 -4.62
CA LEU A 67 3.47 20.99 -5.57
C LEU A 67 3.77 21.52 -6.98
N PRO A 68 4.65 20.83 -7.73
CA PRO A 68 4.84 21.11 -9.15
C PRO A 68 3.53 21.05 -9.96
N LYS A 69 3.45 21.79 -11.07
CA LYS A 69 2.27 21.83 -11.97
C LYS A 69 1.80 20.43 -12.42
N HIS A 70 2.72 19.48 -12.56
CA HIS A 70 2.44 18.10 -12.96
C HIS A 70 2.81 17.08 -11.87
N ALA A 71 2.60 17.44 -10.60
CA ALA A 71 2.91 16.56 -9.46
C ALA A 71 2.14 15.23 -9.51
N ASP A 72 2.83 14.13 -9.26
CA ASP A 72 2.24 12.79 -9.18
C ASP A 72 1.78 12.43 -7.75
N ASN A 73 1.32 11.20 -7.50
CA ASN A 73 0.86 10.81 -6.17
C ASN A 73 1.99 10.64 -5.15
N ASN A 74 3.21 10.36 -5.59
CA ASN A 74 4.36 10.24 -4.72
C ASN A 74 4.79 11.64 -4.24
N ASP A 75 4.72 12.65 -5.11
CA ASP A 75 5.00 14.05 -4.71
C ASP A 75 4.04 14.53 -3.61
N VAL A 76 2.74 14.23 -3.75
CA VAL A 76 1.75 14.52 -2.70
C VAL A 76 2.07 13.79 -1.40
N LEU A 77 2.51 12.52 -1.50
CA LEU A 77 2.86 11.73 -0.33
C LEU A 77 4.11 12.27 0.36
N LYS A 78 5.13 12.69 -0.41
CA LYS A 78 6.34 13.34 0.13
C LYS A 78 5.99 14.61 0.87
N ALA A 79 5.16 15.48 0.28
CA ALA A 79 4.69 16.70 0.94
C ALA A 79 3.93 16.42 2.24
N LEU A 80 3.05 15.42 2.25
CA LEU A 80 2.33 14.98 3.46
C LEU A 80 3.29 14.44 4.54
N CYS A 81 4.28 13.63 4.16
CA CYS A 81 5.30 13.15 5.09
C CYS A 81 6.13 14.30 5.66
N ASP A 82 6.48 15.27 4.83
CA ASP A 82 7.23 16.45 5.21
C ASP A 82 6.47 17.30 6.23
N GLU A 83 5.16 17.50 6.03
CA GLU A 83 4.24 18.16 6.96
C GLU A 83 4.17 17.39 8.29
N ALA A 84 4.14 16.06 8.24
CA ALA A 84 4.13 15.20 9.42
C ALA A 84 5.49 15.08 10.14
N GLY A 85 6.52 15.81 9.71
CA GLY A 85 7.85 15.82 10.33
C GLY A 85 8.76 14.66 9.94
N TRP A 86 8.51 14.04 8.79
CA TRP A 86 9.33 12.98 8.21
C TRP A 86 10.01 13.48 6.94
N HIS A 87 11.26 13.13 6.70
CA HIS A 87 11.93 13.36 5.42
C HIS A 87 11.84 12.09 4.58
N VAL A 88 11.61 12.25 3.28
CA VAL A 88 11.52 11.15 2.31
C VAL A 88 12.53 11.40 1.20
N GLU A 89 13.48 10.48 1.05
CA GLU A 89 14.48 10.49 -0.02
C GLU A 89 13.89 10.00 -1.34
N ASP A 90 14.59 10.25 -2.46
CA ASP A 90 14.15 9.85 -3.79
C ASP A 90 14.12 8.32 -4.00
N ASP A 91 14.88 7.57 -3.20
CA ASP A 91 14.85 6.09 -3.19
C ASP A 91 13.68 5.51 -2.37
N GLY A 92 12.91 6.38 -1.69
CA GLY A 92 11.79 6.01 -0.83
C GLY A 92 12.15 5.72 0.62
N THR A 93 13.41 5.94 1.04
CA THR A 93 13.81 5.85 2.44
C THR A 93 13.20 7.00 3.23
N ILE A 94 12.67 6.71 4.43
CA ILE A 94 11.97 7.69 5.28
C ILE A 94 12.63 7.75 6.66
N TYR A 95 12.94 8.95 7.14
CA TYR A 95 13.50 9.15 8.49
C TYR A 95 12.92 10.39 9.17
N ARG A 96 13.03 10.44 10.50
CA ARG A 96 12.49 11.53 11.32
C ARG A 96 13.30 12.80 11.05
N LYS A 97 12.63 13.93 10.76
CA LYS A 97 13.32 15.22 10.70
C LYS A 97 13.86 15.56 12.09
N VAL A 98 15.18 15.71 12.20
CA VAL A 98 15.81 16.18 13.43
C VAL A 98 15.56 17.69 13.49
N ILE A 99 14.61 18.10 14.32
CA ILE A 99 14.42 19.51 14.64
C ILE A 99 15.62 19.89 15.52
N VAL A 100 16.71 20.31 14.88
CA VAL A 100 17.70 21.09 15.61
C VAL A 100 16.98 22.41 15.87
N PHE A 101 16.46 22.58 17.08
CA PHE A 101 16.17 23.92 17.57
C PHE A 101 17.49 24.67 17.39
N LYS A 102 17.59 25.48 16.32
CA LYS A 102 18.51 26.60 16.32
C LYS A 102 18.02 27.44 17.49
N LEU A 103 18.58 27.15 18.67
CA LEU A 103 18.74 28.06 19.76
C LEU A 103 19.48 29.25 19.16
N ILE A 104 18.72 30.10 18.48
CA ILE A 104 19.05 31.51 18.40
C ILE A 104 18.78 32.01 19.82
N ILE A 105 19.67 31.63 20.73
CA ILE A 105 19.98 32.48 21.86
C ILE A 105 20.62 33.69 21.19
N TYR A 106 19.77 34.67 20.88
CA TYR A 106 20.20 36.02 20.58
C TYR A 106 21.04 36.48 21.79
N TYR A 107 22.34 36.68 21.54
CA TYR A 107 23.17 37.60 22.31
C TYR A 107 22.68 39.04 22.08
#